data_AF-A0A5E5P9U4-F1
#
_entry.id   AF-A0A5E5P9U4-F1
#
_cell.length_a   1.000
_cell.length_b   1.000
_cell.length_c   1.000
_cell.angle_alpha   90.00
_cell.angle_beta   90.00
_cell.angle_gamma   90.00
#
_symmetry.space_group_name_H-M   'P 1'
#
loop_
_entity.id
_entity.type
_entity.pdbx_description
1 polymer ?
#
loop_
_entity_poly.entity_id
_entity_poly.type
_entity_poly.pdbx_seq_one_letter_code
_entity_poly.pdbx_strand_id
1 'polypeptide(L)'
;MPERTSQGERVTTGRRRRQRSVASGLRLLQWAFTLGLAVMAVVMQAQALRLVIQSEVWQAPPGDIDAPLAPMLGPMSAALVWQAAAALLAGGFMVRVLPPSYGARHSAFWHIALITFFLPGAGLTVVLGVLLIGYLFPPPREAMASGRVTPPGFISHLVARVRHGAGMRLRARLRNLRGERDDRVAALISVQALPSRVTSEIARDLLADPVEEVRLLAYGILDGMEKRIMQQIYAMRDRHAAAQDEDERAHASRCLAQLYWELIYQNLVRGEVLRFTLERVEQFARDTLEQHEDDASMWYLLGRCALLRETPDVAEMYLRHAQFHSFPTERLLPWLAEAAFQKRRYDRVSQLLGGMGANATGAKGPMASPAVQPVVRFWTR
;
A
#
# COMPACT_ATOMS: atom_id res chain seq x y z
N MET A 1 24.99 -31.48 -32.09
CA MET A 1 23.95 -32.47 -32.43
C MET A 1 22.94 -32.54 -31.30
N PRO A 2 21.62 -32.55 -31.57
CA PRO A 2 20.91 -31.88 -32.65
C PRO A 2 19.78 -30.97 -32.14
N GLU A 3 19.38 -30.06 -33.02
CA GLU A 3 18.20 -29.20 -32.97
C GLU A 3 16.89 -30.01 -32.87
N ARG A 4 15.99 -29.63 -31.96
CA ARG A 4 14.59 -30.05 -31.94
C ARG A 4 13.67 -28.93 -31.43
N THR A 5 13.57 -27.82 -32.14
CA THR A 5 12.62 -26.74 -31.78
C THR A 5 11.88 -26.11 -32.98
N SER A 6 11.74 -26.80 -34.11
CA SER A 6 11.08 -26.22 -35.30
C SER A 6 9.85 -26.97 -35.85
N GLN A 7 9.50 -28.16 -35.32
CA GLN A 7 8.33 -28.92 -35.80
C GLN A 7 7.05 -28.72 -34.98
N GLY A 8 7.13 -28.46 -33.67
CA GLY A 8 5.94 -28.28 -32.82
C GLY A 8 5.17 -26.96 -33.05
N GLU A 9 5.87 -25.91 -33.49
CA GLU A 9 5.31 -24.57 -33.66
C GLU A 9 4.55 -24.38 -34.99
N ARG A 10 4.88 -25.17 -36.02
CA ARG A 10 4.17 -25.13 -37.33
C ARG A 10 2.81 -25.84 -37.29
N VAL A 11 2.64 -26.86 -36.46
CA VAL A 11 1.38 -27.62 -36.36
C VAL A 11 0.31 -26.86 -35.56
N THR A 12 0.71 -26.11 -34.52
CA THR A 12 -0.21 -25.31 -33.68
C THR A 12 -0.67 -24.03 -34.37
N THR A 13 0.19 -23.42 -35.19
CA THR A 13 -0.15 -22.24 -36.00
C THR A 13 -1.11 -22.57 -37.15
N GLY A 14 -0.94 -23.72 -37.83
CA GLY A 14 -1.87 -24.20 -38.86
C GLY A 14 -3.28 -24.50 -38.34
N ARG A 15 -3.40 -25.15 -37.18
CA ARG A 15 -4.69 -25.47 -36.54
C ARG A 15 -5.42 -24.22 -36.05
N ARG A 16 -4.70 -23.24 -35.49
CA ARG A 16 -5.25 -21.91 -35.13
C ARG A 16 -5.69 -21.09 -36.34
N ARG A 17 -4.97 -21.17 -37.48
CA ARG A 17 -5.35 -20.45 -38.72
C ARG A 17 -6.59 -21.07 -39.38
N ARG A 18 -6.71 -22.41 -39.38
CA ARG A 18 -7.93 -23.12 -39.83
C ARG A 18 -9.14 -22.85 -38.93
N GLN A 19 -8.99 -22.86 -37.61
CA GLN A 19 -10.08 -22.50 -36.68
C GLN A 19 -10.52 -21.02 -36.82
N ARG A 20 -9.59 -20.09 -37.05
CA ARG A 20 -9.94 -18.68 -37.33
C ARG A 20 -10.69 -18.52 -38.65
N SER A 21 -10.33 -19.29 -39.69
CA SER A 21 -11.01 -19.30 -40.99
C SER A 21 -12.43 -19.89 -40.94
N VAL A 22 -12.64 -20.94 -40.15
CA VAL A 22 -13.97 -21.53 -39.94
C VAL A 22 -14.83 -20.61 -39.07
N ALA A 23 -14.26 -19.99 -38.03
CA ALA A 23 -14.96 -19.01 -37.20
C ALA A 23 -15.25 -17.68 -37.94
N SER A 24 -14.47 -17.30 -38.95
CA SER A 24 -14.80 -16.17 -39.83
C SER A 24 -15.88 -16.54 -40.85
N GLY A 25 -15.85 -17.75 -41.42
CA GLY A 25 -16.91 -18.25 -42.30
C GLY A 25 -18.26 -18.35 -41.60
N LEU A 26 -18.29 -18.86 -40.37
CA LEU A 26 -19.51 -18.95 -39.57
C LEU A 26 -20.05 -17.56 -39.18
N ARG A 27 -19.17 -16.60 -38.90
CA ARG A 27 -19.55 -15.21 -38.66
C ARG A 27 -20.12 -14.57 -39.92
N LEU A 28 -19.49 -14.72 -41.08
CA LEU A 28 -20.01 -14.20 -42.34
C LEU A 28 -21.40 -14.76 -42.67
N LEU A 29 -21.63 -16.06 -42.42
CA LEU A 29 -22.93 -16.69 -42.60
C LEU A 29 -23.99 -16.14 -41.62
N GLN A 30 -23.60 -15.91 -40.36
CA GLN A 30 -24.47 -15.28 -39.36
C GLN A 30 -24.83 -13.84 -39.73
N TRP A 31 -23.86 -13.06 -40.23
CA TRP A 31 -24.09 -11.70 -40.71
C TRP A 31 -24.96 -11.64 -41.97
N ALA A 32 -24.78 -12.58 -42.91
CA ALA A 32 -25.65 -12.70 -44.08
C ALA A 32 -27.09 -13.05 -43.68
N PHE A 33 -27.25 -13.94 -42.69
CA PHE A 33 -28.56 -14.32 -42.17
C PHE A 33 -29.25 -13.18 -41.41
N THR A 34 -28.52 -12.41 -40.59
CA THR A 34 -29.09 -11.24 -39.89
C THR A 34 -29.48 -10.14 -40.87
N LEU A 35 -28.66 -9.90 -41.89
CA LEU A 35 -28.98 -8.93 -42.94
C LEU A 35 -30.21 -9.37 -43.75
N GLY A 36 -30.34 -10.68 -44.03
CA GLY A 36 -31.54 -11.26 -44.64
C GLY A 36 -32.81 -11.04 -43.82
N LEU A 37 -32.74 -11.20 -42.49
CA LEU A 37 -33.87 -10.91 -41.59
C LEU A 37 -34.29 -9.43 -41.63
N ALA A 38 -33.32 -8.51 -41.65
CA ALA A 38 -33.59 -7.08 -41.73
C ALA A 38 -34.25 -6.68 -43.06
N VAL A 39 -33.73 -7.19 -44.19
CA VAL A 39 -34.30 -6.94 -45.52
C VAL A 39 -35.72 -7.50 -45.60
N MET A 40 -35.95 -8.71 -45.09
CA MET A 40 -37.28 -9.32 -45.06
C MET A 40 -38.26 -8.50 -44.22
N ALA A 41 -37.86 -7.99 -43.05
CA ALA A 41 -38.70 -7.14 -42.22
C ALA A 41 -39.11 -5.85 -42.95
N VAL A 42 -38.17 -5.20 -43.66
CA VAL A 42 -38.43 -4.01 -44.48
C VAL A 42 -39.41 -4.31 -45.61
N VAL A 43 -39.22 -5.43 -46.33
CA VAL A 43 -40.10 -5.83 -47.46
C VAL A 43 -41.52 -6.12 -46.97
N MET A 44 -41.67 -6.83 -45.86
CA MET A 44 -42.99 -7.16 -45.29
C MET A 44 -43.73 -5.91 -44.79
N GLN A 45 -42.99 -4.95 -44.22
CA GLN A 45 -43.55 -3.67 -43.82
C GLN A 45 -43.95 -2.81 -45.04
N ALA A 46 -43.16 -2.82 -46.10
CA ALA A 46 -43.50 -2.14 -47.36
C ALA A 46 -44.74 -2.76 -48.02
N GLN A 47 -44.90 -4.09 -47.93
CA GLN A 47 -46.08 -4.79 -48.42
C GLN A 47 -47.33 -4.48 -47.59
N ALA A 48 -47.21 -4.45 -46.26
CA ALA A 48 -48.30 -4.00 -45.37
C ALA A 48 -48.72 -2.56 -45.69
N LEU A 49 -47.76 -1.65 -45.84
CA LEU A 49 -48.03 -0.25 -46.18
C LEU A 49 -48.66 -0.11 -47.57
N ARG A 50 -48.20 -0.89 -48.56
CA ARG A 50 -48.77 -0.92 -49.90
C ARG A 50 -50.24 -1.36 -49.88
N LEU A 51 -50.58 -2.39 -49.12
CA LEU A 51 -51.96 -2.85 -48.97
C LEU A 51 -52.86 -1.79 -48.28
N VAL A 52 -52.31 -1.01 -47.35
CA VAL A 52 -53.02 0.11 -46.71
C VAL A 52 -53.21 1.28 -47.68
N ILE A 53 -52.19 1.67 -48.43
CA ILE A 53 -52.26 2.79 -49.41
C ILE A 53 -53.16 2.43 -50.60
N GLN A 54 -53.12 1.17 -51.06
CA GLN A 54 -53.96 0.69 -52.17
C GLN A 54 -55.38 0.33 -51.73
N SER A 55 -55.68 0.35 -50.43
CA SER A 55 -57.06 0.14 -49.97
C SER A 55 -57.93 1.32 -50.40
N GLU A 56 -59.14 1.04 -50.88
CA GLU A 56 -60.07 2.04 -51.41
C GLU A 56 -60.47 3.13 -50.39
N VAL A 57 -60.11 2.94 -49.12
CA VAL A 57 -60.26 3.89 -48.01
C VAL A 57 -59.59 5.24 -48.25
N TRP A 58 -58.47 5.26 -49.00
CA TRP A 58 -57.75 6.52 -49.31
C TRP A 58 -58.13 7.11 -50.67
N GLN A 59 -58.89 6.39 -51.50
CA GLN A 59 -59.34 6.86 -52.82
C GLN A 59 -60.82 7.27 -52.84
N ALA A 60 -61.59 6.96 -51.80
CA ALA A 60 -62.97 7.40 -51.67
C ALA A 60 -63.05 8.91 -51.33
N PRO A 61 -63.89 9.70 -52.02
CA PRO A 61 -64.12 11.10 -51.66
C PRO A 61 -64.70 11.19 -50.23
N PRO A 62 -64.30 12.20 -49.43
CA PRO A 62 -64.74 12.32 -48.03
C PRO A 62 -66.24 12.66 -48.00
N GLY A 63 -67.11 11.66 -47.84
CA GLY A 63 -68.55 11.91 -47.75
C GLY A 63 -69.48 10.71 -47.71
N ASP A 64 -69.03 9.49 -48.05
CA ASP A 64 -69.94 8.32 -48.09
C ASP A 64 -69.74 7.43 -46.85
N ILE A 65 -70.61 7.59 -45.85
CA ILE A 65 -70.52 6.93 -44.53
C ILE A 65 -71.20 5.54 -44.54
N ASP A 66 -71.92 5.19 -45.62
CA ASP A 66 -72.76 3.97 -45.70
C ASP A 66 -72.17 2.84 -46.56
N ALA A 67 -70.87 2.89 -46.90
CA ALA A 67 -70.21 1.77 -47.57
C ALA A 67 -70.14 0.53 -46.64
N PRO A 68 -70.52 -0.68 -47.10
CA PRO A 68 -70.51 -1.86 -46.24
C PRO A 68 -69.09 -2.14 -45.73
N LEU A 69 -68.93 -2.34 -44.41
CA LEU A 69 -67.66 -2.66 -43.74
C LEU A 69 -67.08 -4.03 -44.17
N ALA A 70 -67.87 -4.87 -44.84
CA ALA A 70 -67.51 -6.24 -45.22
C ALA A 70 -66.31 -6.33 -46.20
N PRO A 71 -66.25 -5.58 -47.32
CA PRO A 71 -65.06 -5.53 -48.18
C PRO A 71 -63.82 -4.88 -47.54
N MET A 72 -63.95 -4.10 -46.47
CA MET A 72 -62.81 -3.49 -45.75
C MET A 72 -62.04 -4.49 -44.87
N LEU A 73 -62.71 -5.53 -44.34
CA LEU A 73 -62.10 -6.50 -43.41
C LEU A 73 -61.01 -7.38 -44.06
N GLY A 74 -61.14 -7.70 -45.35
CA GLY A 74 -60.17 -8.49 -46.11
C GLY A 74 -58.78 -7.86 -46.20
N PRO A 75 -58.63 -6.66 -46.78
CA PRO A 75 -57.32 -6.00 -46.90
C PRO A 75 -56.73 -5.58 -45.54
N MET A 76 -57.56 -5.21 -44.57
CA MET A 76 -57.09 -4.83 -43.23
C MET A 76 -56.55 -6.04 -42.44
N SER A 77 -57.21 -7.19 -42.49
CA SER A 77 -56.70 -8.42 -41.86
C SER A 77 -55.40 -8.90 -42.51
N ALA A 78 -55.29 -8.82 -43.84
CA ALA A 78 -54.05 -9.11 -44.55
C ALA A 78 -52.91 -8.16 -44.14
N ALA A 79 -53.18 -6.85 -44.01
CA ALA A 79 -52.21 -5.87 -43.56
C ALA A 79 -51.73 -6.15 -42.12
N LEU A 80 -52.63 -6.55 -41.22
CA LEU A 80 -52.28 -6.93 -39.84
C LEU A 80 -51.39 -8.18 -39.78
N VAL A 81 -51.63 -9.18 -40.64
CA VAL A 81 -50.80 -10.38 -40.73
C VAL A 81 -49.38 -10.02 -41.20
N TRP A 82 -49.25 -9.19 -42.23
CA TRP A 82 -47.94 -8.72 -42.70
C TRP A 82 -47.21 -7.86 -41.66
N GLN A 83 -47.95 -7.05 -40.91
CA GLN A 83 -47.42 -6.21 -39.84
C GLN A 83 -46.93 -7.06 -38.64
N ALA A 84 -47.67 -8.11 -38.27
CA ALA A 84 -47.24 -9.06 -37.25
C ALA A 84 -45.98 -9.82 -37.68
N ALA A 85 -45.90 -10.23 -38.95
CA ALA A 85 -44.71 -10.89 -39.50
C ALA A 85 -43.49 -9.96 -39.48
N ALA A 86 -43.64 -8.69 -39.87
CA ALA A 86 -42.56 -7.69 -39.82
C ALA A 86 -42.06 -7.46 -38.39
N ALA A 87 -42.96 -7.37 -37.41
CA ALA A 87 -42.63 -7.19 -36.01
C ALA A 87 -41.82 -8.35 -35.42
N LEU A 88 -42.20 -9.61 -35.73
CA LEU A 88 -41.47 -10.79 -35.27
C LEU A 88 -40.07 -10.90 -35.89
N LEU A 89 -39.93 -10.53 -37.17
CA LEU A 89 -38.64 -10.48 -37.85
C LEU A 89 -37.72 -9.41 -37.26
N ALA A 90 -38.25 -8.22 -36.94
CA ALA A 90 -37.50 -7.15 -36.30
C ALA A 90 -37.01 -7.53 -34.89
N GLY A 91 -37.87 -8.18 -34.08
CA GLY A 91 -37.47 -8.73 -32.78
C GLY A 91 -36.38 -9.81 -32.91
N GLY A 92 -36.54 -10.72 -33.89
CA GLY A 92 -35.56 -11.78 -34.16
C GLY A 92 -34.20 -11.24 -34.62
N PHE A 93 -34.20 -10.18 -35.42
CA PHE A 93 -33.00 -9.45 -35.81
C PHE A 93 -32.25 -8.92 -34.57
N MET A 94 -32.94 -8.25 -33.64
CA MET A 94 -32.27 -7.67 -32.48
C MET A 94 -31.60 -8.72 -31.57
N VAL A 95 -32.26 -9.86 -31.33
CA VAL A 95 -31.69 -10.94 -30.50
C VAL A 95 -30.38 -11.47 -31.10
N ARG A 96 -30.26 -11.46 -32.43
CA ARG A 96 -29.04 -11.91 -33.12
C ARG A 96 -27.93 -10.87 -33.13
N VAL A 97 -28.27 -9.58 -33.12
CA VAL A 97 -27.29 -8.48 -33.05
C VAL A 97 -26.75 -8.31 -31.63
N LEU A 98 -27.54 -8.62 -30.60
CA LEU A 98 -27.14 -8.46 -29.21
C LEU A 98 -26.06 -9.47 -28.74
N PRO A 99 -25.01 -9.04 -28.01
CA PRO A 99 -23.93 -9.92 -27.56
C PRO A 99 -24.38 -11.06 -26.62
N PRO A 100 -23.65 -12.21 -26.66
CA PRO A 100 -23.54 -13.25 -25.64
C PRO A 100 -24.18 -13.00 -24.29
N SER A 101 -23.59 -11.96 -23.72
CA SER A 101 -23.54 -11.56 -22.33
C SER A 101 -24.71 -10.69 -21.91
N TYR A 102 -25.59 -10.29 -22.83
CA TYR A 102 -26.75 -9.48 -22.48
C TYR A 102 -27.83 -10.37 -21.84
N GLY A 103 -28.01 -10.26 -20.52
CA GLY A 103 -28.93 -11.13 -19.75
C GLY A 103 -30.41 -10.97 -20.13
N ALA A 104 -30.81 -9.85 -20.72
CA ALA A 104 -32.21 -9.51 -21.00
C ALA A 104 -32.62 -9.64 -22.48
N ARG A 105 -32.09 -10.64 -23.20
CA ARG A 105 -32.37 -10.88 -24.64
C ARG A 105 -33.84 -11.10 -24.94
N HIS A 106 -34.52 -11.88 -24.10
CA HIS A 106 -35.95 -12.13 -24.26
C HIS A 106 -36.79 -10.87 -24.03
N SER A 107 -36.36 -10.00 -23.12
CA SER A 107 -37.01 -8.71 -22.92
C SER A 107 -36.84 -7.82 -24.16
N ALA A 108 -35.62 -7.68 -24.68
CA ALA A 108 -35.35 -6.88 -25.87
C ALA A 108 -36.14 -7.35 -27.12
N PHE A 109 -36.32 -8.67 -27.28
CA PHE A 109 -37.16 -9.23 -28.35
C PHE A 109 -38.59 -8.68 -28.30
N TRP A 110 -39.26 -8.80 -27.15
CA TRP A 110 -40.66 -8.40 -27.02
C TRP A 110 -40.85 -6.90 -27.14
N HIS A 111 -39.93 -6.08 -26.59
CA HIS A 111 -40.03 -4.63 -26.69
C HIS A 111 -39.99 -4.16 -28.15
N ILE A 112 -39.08 -4.70 -28.96
CA ILE A 112 -38.93 -4.30 -30.36
C ILE A 112 -40.07 -4.84 -31.22
N ALA A 113 -40.52 -6.07 -30.97
CA ALA A 113 -41.70 -6.60 -31.65
C ALA A 113 -42.94 -5.75 -31.36
N LEU A 114 -43.16 -5.37 -30.10
CA LEU A 114 -44.31 -4.55 -29.70
C LEU A 114 -44.25 -3.16 -30.35
N ILE A 115 -43.11 -2.47 -30.29
CA ILE A 115 -42.93 -1.13 -30.88
C ILE A 115 -43.14 -1.16 -32.39
N THR A 116 -42.61 -2.18 -33.08
CA THR A 116 -42.74 -2.32 -34.53
C THR A 116 -44.17 -2.64 -34.93
N PHE A 117 -44.91 -3.39 -34.12
CA PHE A 117 -46.31 -3.74 -34.38
C PHE A 117 -47.24 -2.53 -34.24
N PHE A 118 -47.16 -1.79 -33.12
CA PHE A 118 -48.08 -0.68 -32.82
C PHE A 118 -47.81 0.60 -33.61
N LEU A 119 -46.58 0.83 -34.06
CA LEU A 119 -46.21 1.97 -34.90
C LEU A 119 -45.73 1.49 -36.28
N PRO A 120 -46.64 1.19 -37.22
CA PRO A 120 -46.28 0.88 -38.60
C PRO A 120 -45.47 2.02 -39.21
N GLY A 121 -44.38 1.71 -39.92
CA GLY A 121 -43.47 2.75 -40.44
C GLY A 121 -42.47 3.22 -39.37
N ALA A 122 -42.96 3.93 -38.36
CA ALA A 122 -42.15 4.63 -37.38
C ALA A 122 -41.37 3.70 -36.43
N GLY A 123 -41.91 2.54 -36.07
CA GLY A 123 -41.24 1.59 -35.19
C GLY A 123 -39.93 1.08 -35.76
N LEU A 124 -39.90 0.77 -37.07
CA LEU A 124 -38.68 0.33 -37.75
C LEU A 124 -37.64 1.44 -37.85
N THR A 125 -38.06 2.69 -38.11
CA THR A 125 -37.13 3.83 -38.16
C THR A 125 -36.48 4.10 -36.81
N VAL A 126 -37.21 3.91 -35.71
CA VAL A 126 -36.67 4.03 -34.34
C VAL A 126 -35.62 2.95 -34.08
N VAL A 127 -35.90 1.70 -34.44
CA VAL A 127 -34.95 0.58 -34.26
C VAL A 127 -33.66 0.81 -35.06
N LEU A 128 -33.77 1.23 -36.32
CA LEU A 128 -32.63 1.58 -37.16
C LEU A 128 -31.84 2.77 -36.60
N GLY A 129 -32.53 3.79 -36.07
CA GLY A 129 -31.91 4.96 -35.43
C GLY A 129 -31.10 4.60 -34.19
N VAL A 130 -31.64 3.75 -33.30
CA VAL A 130 -30.92 3.27 -32.11
C VAL A 130 -29.68 2.47 -32.51
N LEU A 131 -29.78 1.63 -33.55
CA LEU A 131 -28.66 0.87 -34.07
C LEU A 131 -27.56 1.78 -34.64
N LEU A 132 -27.95 2.83 -35.38
CA LEU A 132 -27.05 3.82 -35.95
C LEU A 132 -26.32 4.61 -34.86
N ILE A 133 -27.01 5.01 -33.79
CA ILE A 133 -26.41 5.68 -32.62
C ILE A 133 -25.40 4.77 -31.93
N GLY A 134 -25.73 3.50 -31.72
CA GLY A 134 -24.79 2.53 -31.13
C GLY A 134 -23.56 2.24 -32.00
N TYR A 135 -23.70 2.37 -33.33
CA TYR A 135 -22.58 2.26 -34.27
C TYR A 135 -21.70 3.52 -34.28
N LEU A 136 -22.30 4.71 -34.25
CA LEU A 136 -21.60 6.00 -34.23
C LEU A 136 -20.91 6.28 -32.88
N PHE A 137 -21.51 5.83 -31.77
CA PHE A 137 -21.04 6.05 -30.40
C PHE A 137 -20.82 4.72 -29.67
N PRO A 138 -19.78 3.94 -30.02
CA PRO A 138 -19.48 2.70 -29.32
C PRO A 138 -19.12 3.00 -27.85
N PRO A 139 -19.73 2.29 -26.87
CA PRO A 139 -19.42 2.50 -25.46
C PRO A 139 -17.94 2.20 -25.19
N PRO A 140 -17.29 2.93 -24.26
CA PRO A 140 -15.92 2.63 -23.85
C PRO A 140 -15.86 1.17 -23.42
N ARG A 141 -14.93 0.39 -23.97
CA ARG A 141 -14.74 -1.03 -23.58
C ARG A 141 -14.62 -1.08 -22.06
N GLU A 142 -15.59 -1.73 -21.40
CA GLU A 142 -15.56 -1.92 -19.96
C GLU A 142 -14.21 -2.51 -19.58
N ALA A 143 -13.53 -1.85 -18.64
CA ALA A 143 -12.26 -2.30 -18.10
C ALA A 143 -12.41 -3.75 -17.65
N MET A 144 -11.45 -4.60 -18.05
CA MET A 144 -11.42 -6.02 -17.70
C MET A 144 -11.79 -6.20 -16.23
N ALA A 145 -12.72 -7.12 -15.95
CA ALA A 145 -13.19 -7.44 -14.61
C ALA A 145 -12.00 -7.46 -13.64
N SER A 146 -11.95 -6.46 -12.75
CA SER A 146 -10.93 -6.34 -11.73
C SER A 146 -10.95 -7.61 -10.89
N GLY A 147 -9.97 -8.48 -11.11
CA GLY A 147 -9.79 -9.65 -10.27
C GLY A 147 -9.67 -9.19 -8.82
N ARG A 148 -10.44 -9.80 -7.92
CA ARG A 148 -10.35 -9.52 -6.49
C ARG A 148 -8.98 -10.05 -6.03
N VAL A 149 -7.98 -9.19 -6.03
CA VAL A 149 -6.65 -9.52 -5.52
C VAL A 149 -6.78 -9.62 -4.00
N THR A 150 -6.55 -10.82 -3.45
CA THR A 150 -6.40 -11.00 -2.01
C THR A 150 -5.25 -10.12 -1.54
N PRO A 151 -5.40 -9.37 -0.43
CA PRO A 151 -4.31 -8.58 0.10
C PRO A 151 -3.12 -9.50 0.39
N PRO A 152 -1.89 -9.16 -0.07
CA PRO A 152 -0.73 -9.99 0.22
C PRO A 152 -0.50 -10.02 1.74
N GLY A 153 -0.34 -11.23 2.29
CA GLY A 153 -0.02 -11.45 3.70
C GLY A 153 1.37 -10.93 4.06
N PHE A 154 1.61 -10.66 5.35
CA PHE A 154 2.89 -10.12 5.79
C PHE A 154 3.98 -11.20 5.81
N ILE A 155 5.07 -10.95 5.08
CA ILE A 155 6.21 -11.86 5.00
C ILE A 155 7.34 -11.36 5.93
N SER A 156 7.42 -11.94 7.13
CA SER A 156 8.35 -11.56 8.20
C SER A 156 9.83 -11.58 7.79
N HIS A 157 10.27 -12.56 6.99
CA HIS A 157 11.68 -12.73 6.64
C HIS A 157 12.23 -11.64 5.68
N LEU A 158 11.40 -10.82 5.06
CA LEU A 158 11.84 -9.73 4.18
C LEU A 158 12.26 -8.47 4.95
N VAL A 159 11.84 -8.34 6.21
CA VAL A 159 12.14 -7.18 7.07
C VAL A 159 13.64 -7.06 7.37
N ALA A 160 14.31 -8.20 7.62
CA ALA A 160 15.73 -8.23 7.95
C ALA A 160 16.63 -7.71 6.81
N ARG A 161 16.16 -7.73 5.55
CA ARG A 161 16.94 -7.29 4.39
C ARG A 161 16.92 -5.78 4.16
N VAL A 162 16.03 -5.03 4.81
CA VAL A 162 15.87 -3.59 4.54
C VAL A 162 16.32 -2.76 5.73
N ARG A 163 17.60 -2.34 5.72
CA ARG A 163 18.22 -1.61 6.83
C ARG A 163 17.63 -0.21 7.06
N HIS A 164 16.99 0.39 6.05
CA HIS A 164 16.42 1.74 6.12
C HIS A 164 14.88 1.72 6.19
N GLY A 165 14.33 2.29 7.25
CA GLY A 165 12.87 2.44 7.42
C GLY A 165 12.11 1.15 7.75
N ALA A 166 12.80 0.05 8.09
CA ALA A 166 12.15 -1.17 8.59
C ALA A 166 11.34 -0.90 9.86
N GLY A 167 11.95 -0.24 10.86
CA GLY A 167 11.26 0.14 12.10
C GLY A 167 10.00 0.98 11.88
N MET A 168 10.04 1.95 10.95
CA MET A 168 8.87 2.77 10.62
C MET A 168 7.75 1.97 9.94
N ARG A 169 8.09 1.03 9.05
CA ARG A 169 7.12 0.15 8.40
C ARG A 169 6.48 -0.83 9.37
N LEU A 170 7.29 -1.44 10.24
CA LEU A 170 6.81 -2.30 11.33
C LEU A 170 5.89 -1.51 12.25
N ARG A 171 6.30 -0.30 12.68
CA ARG A 171 5.47 0.57 13.52
C ARG A 171 4.16 0.96 12.85
N ALA A 172 4.17 1.28 11.56
CA ALA A 172 2.94 1.57 10.81
C ALA A 172 2.00 0.35 10.73
N ARG A 173 2.55 -0.86 10.55
CA ARG A 173 1.77 -2.11 10.53
C ARG A 173 1.23 -2.46 11.90
N LEU A 174 2.02 -2.30 12.95
CA LEU A 174 1.63 -2.54 14.34
C LEU A 174 0.55 -1.57 14.79
N ARG A 175 0.61 -0.29 14.36
CA ARG A 175 -0.46 0.70 14.61
C ARG A 175 -1.72 0.50 13.77
N ASN A 176 -1.68 -0.34 12.73
CA ASN A 176 -2.87 -0.63 11.94
C ASN A 176 -3.79 -1.61 12.66
N LEU A 177 -4.68 -1.07 13.49
CA LEU A 177 -5.69 -1.85 14.23
C LEU A 177 -6.71 -2.57 13.34
N ARG A 178 -6.82 -2.18 12.06
CA ARG A 178 -7.69 -2.84 11.07
C ARG A 178 -7.01 -3.99 10.33
N GLY A 179 -5.72 -4.23 10.59
CA GLY A 179 -4.97 -5.35 10.01
C GLY A 179 -5.31 -6.68 10.67
N GLU A 180 -5.00 -7.78 9.98
CA GLU A 180 -5.15 -9.13 10.51
C GLU A 180 -4.28 -9.33 11.76
N ARG A 181 -4.83 -10.00 12.79
CA ARG A 181 -4.15 -10.18 14.09
C ARG A 181 -2.79 -10.89 13.91
N ASP A 182 -2.78 -11.94 13.11
CA ASP A 182 -1.60 -12.78 12.87
C ASP A 182 -0.48 -12.00 12.17
N ASP A 183 -0.84 -11.10 11.26
CA ASP A 183 0.12 -10.17 10.62
C ASP A 183 0.76 -9.21 11.62
N ARG A 184 0.01 -8.74 12.63
CA ARG A 184 0.53 -7.85 13.69
C ARG A 184 1.46 -8.61 14.63
N VAL A 185 1.12 -9.85 14.98
CA VAL A 185 1.99 -10.72 15.79
C VAL A 185 3.27 -11.07 15.03
N ALA A 186 3.17 -11.43 13.75
CA ALA A 186 4.34 -11.70 12.89
C ALA A 186 5.23 -10.45 12.71
N ALA A 187 4.62 -9.27 12.59
CA ALA A 187 5.34 -8.01 12.60
C ALA A 187 6.07 -7.80 13.93
N LEU A 188 5.44 -8.08 15.07
CA LEU A 188 6.05 -7.93 16.39
C LEU A 188 7.25 -8.87 16.60
N ILE A 189 7.17 -10.12 16.14
CA ILE A 189 8.31 -11.04 16.16
C ILE A 189 9.47 -10.48 15.33
N SER A 190 9.16 -9.87 14.18
CA SER A 190 10.16 -9.27 13.30
C SER A 190 10.84 -8.02 13.90
N VAL A 191 10.23 -7.37 14.91
CA VAL A 191 10.83 -6.25 15.64
C VAL A 191 12.09 -6.70 16.37
N GLN A 192 12.18 -7.95 16.83
CA GLN A 192 13.34 -8.44 17.57
C GLN A 192 14.64 -8.44 16.75
N ALA A 193 14.55 -8.41 15.41
CA ALA A 193 15.71 -8.28 14.53
C ALA A 193 16.24 -6.84 14.42
N LEU A 194 15.54 -5.84 14.96
CA LEU A 194 15.97 -4.45 14.99
C LEU A 194 16.97 -4.20 16.13
N PRO A 195 17.76 -3.11 16.07
CA PRO A 195 18.61 -2.69 17.18
C PRO A 195 17.83 -2.55 18.49
N SER A 196 18.40 -3.01 19.60
CA SER A 196 17.75 -3.10 20.91
C SER A 196 17.03 -1.82 21.35
N ARG A 197 17.64 -0.64 21.15
CA ARG A 197 17.01 0.64 21.47
C ARG A 197 15.68 0.85 20.70
N VAL A 198 15.67 0.57 19.41
CA VAL A 198 14.47 0.72 18.56
C VAL A 198 13.41 -0.32 18.95
N THR A 199 13.85 -1.55 19.24
CA THR A 199 12.99 -2.62 19.74
C THR A 199 12.30 -2.25 21.05
N SER A 200 13.04 -1.69 22.01
CA SER A 200 12.48 -1.26 23.30
C SER A 200 11.47 -0.11 23.17
N GLU A 201 11.75 0.86 22.30
CA GLU A 201 10.81 1.96 22.01
C GLU A 201 9.52 1.42 21.39
N ILE A 202 9.61 0.55 20.38
CA ILE A 202 8.43 -0.05 19.73
C ILE A 202 7.66 -0.94 20.71
N ALA A 203 8.33 -1.82 21.45
CA ALA A 203 7.68 -2.72 22.39
C ALA A 203 6.94 -1.93 23.48
N ARG A 204 7.49 -0.81 23.95
CA ARG A 204 6.80 0.02 24.93
C ARG A 204 5.53 0.69 24.44
N ASP A 205 5.55 1.20 23.21
CA ASP A 205 4.34 1.76 22.61
C ASP A 205 3.19 0.73 22.56
N LEU A 206 3.53 -0.56 22.47
CA LEU A 206 2.58 -1.67 22.39
C LEU A 206 2.09 -2.19 23.74
N LEU A 207 2.60 -1.68 24.86
CA LEU A 207 2.08 -2.07 26.19
C LEU A 207 0.65 -1.59 26.41
N ALA A 208 0.23 -0.54 25.70
CA ALA A 208 -1.13 -0.03 25.72
C ALA A 208 -2.01 -0.58 24.58
N ASP A 209 -1.56 -1.62 23.86
CA ASP A 209 -2.30 -2.15 22.71
C ASP A 209 -3.64 -2.76 23.13
N PRO A 210 -4.74 -2.55 22.36
CA PRO A 210 -6.02 -3.18 22.66
C PRO A 210 -5.98 -4.70 22.57
N VAL A 211 -5.06 -5.28 21.79
CA VAL A 211 -4.92 -6.74 21.65
C VAL A 211 -4.01 -7.28 22.75
N GLU A 212 -4.56 -8.17 23.59
CA GLU A 212 -3.84 -8.76 24.73
C GLU A 212 -2.57 -9.50 24.34
N GLU A 213 -2.60 -10.35 23.31
CA GLU A 213 -1.41 -11.09 22.86
C GLU A 213 -0.26 -10.19 22.41
N VAL A 214 -0.57 -9.07 21.73
CA VAL A 214 0.44 -8.10 21.30
C VAL A 214 1.10 -7.47 22.52
N ARG A 215 0.29 -7.12 23.52
CA ARG A 215 0.75 -6.57 24.80
C ARG A 215 1.60 -7.56 25.58
N LEU A 216 1.16 -8.82 25.72
CA LEU A 216 1.92 -9.87 26.41
C LEU A 216 3.26 -10.16 25.73
N LEU A 217 3.28 -10.22 24.39
CA LEU A 217 4.52 -10.40 23.65
C LEU A 217 5.45 -9.19 23.81
N ALA A 218 4.92 -7.97 23.83
CA ALA A 218 5.71 -6.77 24.10
C ALA A 218 6.31 -6.77 25.51
N TYR A 219 5.55 -7.19 26.53
CA TYR A 219 6.08 -7.40 27.88
C TYR A 219 7.22 -8.43 27.91
N GLY A 220 7.03 -9.58 27.27
CA GLY A 220 8.06 -10.63 27.20
C GLY A 220 9.34 -10.18 26.50
N ILE A 221 9.22 -9.34 25.46
CA ILE A 221 10.39 -8.74 24.79
C ILE A 221 11.14 -7.80 25.75
N LEU A 222 10.45 -6.90 26.44
CA LEU A 222 11.08 -5.95 27.35
C LEU A 222 11.73 -6.64 28.55
N ASP A 223 11.03 -7.58 29.18
CA ASP A 223 11.53 -8.38 30.31
C ASP A 223 12.75 -9.22 29.90
N GLY A 224 12.71 -9.85 28.71
CA GLY A 224 13.86 -10.59 28.19
C GLY A 224 15.08 -9.73 27.91
N MET A 225 14.89 -8.49 27.47
CA MET A 225 15.99 -7.53 27.27
C MET A 225 16.60 -7.08 28.61
N GLU A 226 15.76 -6.74 29.58
CA GLU A 226 16.21 -6.35 30.92
C GLU A 226 16.95 -7.50 31.61
N LYS A 227 16.37 -8.69 31.65
CA LYS A 227 17.00 -9.88 32.25
C LYS A 227 18.36 -10.19 31.66
N ARG A 228 18.53 -10.04 30.33
CA ARG A 228 19.81 -10.29 29.67
C ARG A 228 20.91 -9.35 30.18
N ILE A 229 20.62 -8.06 30.28
CA ILE A 229 21.58 -7.06 30.78
C ILE A 229 21.82 -7.27 32.27
N MET A 230 20.77 -7.53 33.05
CA MET A 230 20.89 -7.81 34.47
C MET A 230 21.73 -9.04 34.78
N GLN A 231 21.61 -10.12 33.99
CA GLN A 231 22.48 -11.29 34.11
C GLN A 231 23.96 -10.95 33.87
N GLN A 232 24.25 -10.11 32.86
CA GLN A 232 25.61 -9.64 32.60
C GLN A 232 26.13 -8.77 33.76
N ILE A 233 25.27 -7.91 34.32
CA ILE A 233 25.61 -7.10 35.49
C ILE A 233 25.95 -8.00 36.68
N TYR A 234 25.13 -9.00 37.00
CA TYR A 234 25.41 -9.92 38.11
C TYR A 234 26.75 -10.64 37.92
N ALA A 235 26.98 -11.22 36.75
CA ALA A 235 28.24 -11.90 36.46
C ALA A 235 29.47 -10.97 36.55
N MET A 236 29.35 -9.72 36.08
CA MET A 236 30.43 -8.75 36.18
C MET A 236 30.64 -8.23 37.61
N ARG A 237 29.60 -8.13 38.42
CA ARG A 237 29.71 -7.77 39.83
C ARG A 237 30.44 -8.84 40.62
N ASP A 238 30.17 -10.11 40.34
CA ASP A 238 30.88 -11.23 40.97
C ASP A 238 32.37 -11.19 40.61
N ARG A 239 32.71 -10.90 39.35
CA ARG A 239 34.11 -10.70 38.92
C ARG A 239 34.75 -9.51 39.61
N HIS A 240 34.07 -8.37 39.68
CA HIS A 240 34.57 -7.19 40.39
C HIS A 240 34.85 -7.49 41.88
N ALA A 241 33.99 -8.29 42.53
CA ALA A 241 34.19 -8.70 43.92
C ALA A 241 35.34 -9.70 44.11
N ALA A 242 35.58 -10.57 43.12
CA ALA A 242 36.67 -11.54 43.14
C ALA A 242 38.02 -10.98 42.69
N ALA A 243 38.04 -9.80 42.06
CA ALA A 243 39.24 -9.15 41.54
C ALA A 243 40.25 -8.89 42.68
N GLN A 244 41.46 -9.43 42.49
CA GLN A 244 42.57 -9.28 43.43
C GLN A 244 43.50 -8.14 43.03
N ASP A 245 43.56 -7.83 41.74
CA ASP A 245 44.36 -6.76 41.16
C ASP A 245 43.51 -5.49 40.92
N GLU A 246 44.16 -4.35 41.02
CA GLU A 246 43.52 -3.05 40.86
C GLU A 246 43.16 -2.79 39.39
N ASP A 247 43.99 -3.24 38.44
CA ASP A 247 43.70 -3.16 37.00
C ASP A 247 42.48 -4.03 36.63
N GLU A 248 42.38 -5.24 37.20
CA GLU A 248 41.23 -6.13 36.98
C GLU A 248 39.95 -5.51 37.55
N ARG A 249 40.06 -4.90 38.74
CA ARG A 249 38.94 -4.18 39.37
C ARG A 249 38.51 -2.98 38.53
N ALA A 250 39.44 -2.17 38.05
CA ALA A 250 39.17 -1.02 37.18
C ALA A 250 38.50 -1.46 35.87
N HIS A 251 38.97 -2.55 35.25
CA HIS A 251 38.34 -3.12 34.06
C HIS A 251 36.90 -3.58 34.33
N ALA A 252 36.67 -4.25 35.47
CA ALA A 252 35.34 -4.70 35.85
C ALA A 252 34.40 -3.50 36.12
N SER A 253 34.89 -2.44 36.79
CA SER A 253 34.16 -1.18 37.00
C SER A 253 33.79 -0.53 35.68
N ARG A 254 34.73 -0.43 34.73
CA ARG A 254 34.46 0.10 33.39
C ARG A 254 33.32 -0.65 32.70
N CYS A 255 33.37 -1.99 32.75
CA CYS A 255 32.32 -2.83 32.17
C CYS A 255 30.97 -2.64 32.87
N LEU A 256 30.95 -2.54 34.20
CA LEU A 256 29.73 -2.31 34.98
C LEU A 256 29.10 -0.95 34.64
N ALA A 257 29.90 0.12 34.54
CA ALA A 257 29.41 1.44 34.14
C ALA A 257 28.73 1.38 32.77
N GLN A 258 29.32 0.68 31.80
CA GLN A 258 28.75 0.50 30.46
C GLN A 258 27.47 -0.34 30.46
N LEU A 259 27.40 -1.42 31.25
CA LEU A 259 26.22 -2.28 31.34
C LEU A 259 25.05 -1.55 32.01
N TYR A 260 25.29 -0.83 33.10
CA TYR A 260 24.27 0.01 33.72
C TYR A 260 23.82 1.13 32.79
N TRP A 261 24.75 1.72 32.03
CA TRP A 261 24.39 2.69 31.00
C TRP A 261 23.52 2.09 29.90
N GLU A 262 23.75 0.83 29.52
CA GLU A 262 22.96 0.17 28.49
C GLU A 262 21.48 0.03 28.89
N LEU A 263 21.20 -0.20 30.18
CA LEU A 263 19.82 -0.15 30.71
C LEU A 263 19.17 1.22 30.44
N ILE A 264 19.91 2.31 30.68
CA ILE A 264 19.44 3.68 30.44
C ILE A 264 19.31 3.96 28.94
N TYR A 265 20.29 3.54 28.14
CA TYR A 265 20.35 3.77 26.70
C TYR A 265 19.23 3.07 25.94
N GLN A 266 18.90 1.84 26.34
CA GLN A 266 17.72 1.12 25.85
C GLN A 266 16.43 1.56 26.55
N ASN A 267 16.51 2.56 27.43
CA ASN A 267 15.43 3.15 28.22
C ASN A 267 14.79 2.13 29.18
N LEU A 268 15.34 0.94 29.44
CA LEU A 268 14.66 -0.13 30.19
C LEU A 268 14.30 0.26 31.64
N VAL A 269 15.01 1.23 32.22
CA VAL A 269 14.77 1.78 33.56
C VAL A 269 14.10 3.15 33.51
N ARG A 270 13.22 3.45 34.47
CA ARG A 270 12.49 4.74 34.60
C ARG A 270 12.29 5.15 36.05
N GLY A 271 11.97 6.43 36.27
CA GLY A 271 11.64 6.97 37.58
C GLY A 271 12.78 6.79 38.59
N GLU A 272 12.48 6.22 39.75
CA GLU A 272 13.47 6.01 40.81
C GLU A 272 14.56 5.00 40.42
N VAL A 273 14.20 3.96 39.67
CA VAL A 273 15.16 2.96 39.19
C VAL A 273 16.18 3.61 38.26
N LEU A 274 15.72 4.53 37.38
CA LEU A 274 16.63 5.30 36.52
C LEU A 274 17.62 6.14 37.35
N ARG A 275 17.15 6.83 38.39
CA ARG A 275 18.03 7.62 39.27
C ARG A 275 19.08 6.75 39.95
N PHE A 276 18.67 5.61 40.50
CA PHE A 276 19.59 4.64 41.09
C PHE A 276 20.59 4.10 40.05
N THR A 277 20.13 3.74 38.85
CA THR A 277 21.02 3.25 37.79
C THR A 277 22.02 4.32 37.35
N LEU A 278 21.61 5.58 37.24
CA LEU A 278 22.51 6.70 36.94
C LEU A 278 23.60 6.87 38.01
N GLU A 279 23.24 6.78 39.29
CA GLU A 279 24.22 6.81 40.39
C GLU A 279 25.24 5.67 40.28
N ARG A 280 24.81 4.47 39.91
CA ARG A 280 25.72 3.33 39.69
C ARG A 280 26.65 3.56 38.52
N VAL A 281 26.15 4.12 37.41
CA VAL A 281 27.02 4.47 36.27
C VAL A 281 28.10 5.47 36.71
N GLU A 282 27.70 6.54 37.42
CA GLU A 282 28.63 7.58 37.88
C GLU A 282 29.67 7.04 38.84
N GLN A 283 29.26 6.17 39.78
CA GLN A 283 30.16 5.53 40.73
C GLN A 283 31.24 4.72 40.00
N PHE A 284 30.83 3.71 39.21
CA PHE A 284 31.81 2.84 38.54
C PHE A 284 32.65 3.56 37.49
N ALA A 285 32.12 4.60 36.85
CA ALA A 285 32.90 5.43 35.93
C ALA A 285 33.99 6.23 36.67
N ARG A 286 33.70 6.75 37.88
CA ARG A 286 34.71 7.42 38.71
C ARG A 286 35.75 6.44 39.24
N ASP A 287 35.32 5.28 39.74
CA ASP A 287 36.23 4.23 40.21
C ASP A 287 37.21 3.80 39.10
N THR A 288 36.76 3.77 37.84
CA THR A 288 37.63 3.51 36.69
C THR A 288 38.63 4.63 36.45
N LEU A 289 38.18 5.89 36.54
CA LEU A 289 39.01 7.07 36.29
C LEU A 289 40.05 7.34 37.40
N GLU A 290 39.84 6.82 38.61
CA GLU A 290 40.83 6.86 39.68
C GLU A 290 42.11 6.07 39.32
N GLN A 291 41.97 5.00 38.53
CA GLN A 291 43.09 4.18 38.07
C GLN A 291 43.55 4.54 36.64
N HIS A 292 42.60 4.89 35.78
CA HIS A 292 42.85 5.19 34.37
C HIS A 292 42.20 6.52 33.98
N GLU A 293 42.83 7.63 34.38
CA GLU A 293 42.35 8.99 34.09
C GLU A 293 42.26 9.27 32.58
N ASP A 294 43.05 8.55 31.77
CA ASP A 294 43.09 8.68 30.32
C ASP A 294 41.91 8.02 29.58
N ASP A 295 40.99 7.38 30.31
CA ASP A 295 39.80 6.76 29.72
C ASP A 295 38.76 7.79 29.26
N ALA A 296 38.95 8.26 28.03
CA ALA A 296 38.08 9.21 27.36
C ALA A 296 36.61 8.76 27.30
N SER A 297 36.35 7.44 27.31
CA SER A 297 34.99 6.90 27.24
C SER A 297 34.21 7.06 28.54
N MET A 298 34.90 6.99 29.70
CA MET A 298 34.28 7.21 31.01
C MET A 298 33.99 8.69 31.25
N TRP A 299 34.90 9.58 30.84
CA TRP A 299 34.62 11.03 30.83
C TRP A 299 33.41 11.38 29.98
N TYR A 300 33.31 10.80 28.78
CA TYR A 300 32.14 10.97 27.92
C TYR A 300 30.85 10.49 28.59
N LEU A 301 30.91 9.33 29.25
CA LEU A 301 29.78 8.74 29.96
C LEU A 301 29.29 9.63 31.11
N LEU A 302 30.21 10.12 31.95
CA LEU A 302 29.92 11.07 33.03
C LEU A 302 29.32 12.37 32.51
N GLY A 303 29.82 12.88 31.39
CA GLY A 303 29.24 14.06 30.73
C GLY A 303 27.77 13.85 30.35
N ARG A 304 27.41 12.67 29.85
CA ARG A 304 26.02 12.32 29.53
C ARG A 304 25.15 12.13 30.77
N CYS A 305 25.68 11.55 31.85
CA CYS A 305 24.97 11.47 33.13
C CYS A 305 24.67 12.88 33.69
N ALA A 306 25.64 13.79 33.64
CA ALA A 306 25.47 15.17 34.09
C ALA A 306 24.41 15.94 33.28
N LEU A 307 24.35 15.73 31.95
CA LEU A 307 23.28 16.28 31.12
C LEU A 307 21.88 15.78 31.52
N LEU A 308 21.76 14.50 31.90
CA LEU A 308 20.51 13.93 32.39
C LEU A 308 20.12 14.45 33.79
N ARG A 309 21.09 14.90 34.57
CA ARG A 309 20.89 15.55 35.88
C ARG A 309 20.67 17.06 35.79
N GLU A 310 20.61 17.62 34.60
CA GLU A 310 20.46 19.07 34.37
C GLU A 310 21.59 19.90 35.04
N THR A 311 22.81 19.35 35.08
CA THR A 311 24.01 20.05 35.59
C THR A 311 24.98 20.36 34.44
N PRO A 312 24.66 21.33 33.57
CA PRO A 312 25.37 21.52 32.32
C PRO A 312 26.80 22.04 32.48
N ASP A 313 27.13 22.67 33.61
CA ASP A 313 28.52 23.08 33.93
C ASP A 313 29.43 21.87 34.14
N VAL A 314 28.96 20.91 34.93
CA VAL A 314 29.66 19.65 35.18
C VAL A 314 29.72 18.81 33.91
N ALA A 315 28.63 18.77 33.14
CA ALA A 315 28.62 18.08 31.85
C ALA A 315 29.65 18.61 30.86
N GLU A 316 29.73 19.95 30.71
CA GLU A 316 30.70 20.57 29.81
C GLU A 316 32.15 20.25 30.25
N MET A 317 32.42 20.28 31.56
CA MET A 317 33.73 19.92 32.11
C MET A 317 34.12 18.49 31.73
N TYR A 318 33.25 17.51 31.97
CA TYR A 318 33.53 16.10 31.64
C TYR A 318 33.67 15.87 30.13
N LEU A 319 32.81 16.48 29.31
CA LEU A 319 32.90 16.35 27.85
C LEU A 319 34.20 16.97 27.29
N ARG A 320 34.71 18.04 27.91
CA ARG A 320 36.02 18.63 27.56
C ARG A 320 37.19 17.75 27.98
N HIS A 321 37.11 17.06 29.13
CA HIS A 321 38.10 16.05 29.50
C HIS A 321 38.10 14.89 28.51
N ALA A 322 36.92 14.40 28.10
CA ALA A 322 36.83 13.40 27.05
C ALA A 322 37.47 13.88 25.73
N GLN A 323 37.29 15.15 25.37
CA GLN A 323 37.94 15.75 24.20
C GLN A 323 39.47 15.80 24.35
N PHE A 324 39.98 16.17 25.53
CA PHE A 324 41.41 16.21 25.83
C PHE A 324 42.04 14.82 25.68
N HIS A 325 41.37 13.77 26.15
CA HIS A 325 41.77 12.37 25.95
C HIS A 325 41.40 11.82 24.56
N SER A 326 41.29 12.68 23.54
CA SER A 326 41.11 12.30 22.13
C SER A 326 39.83 11.53 21.79
N PHE A 327 38.75 11.69 22.56
CA PHE A 327 37.45 11.15 22.16
C PHE A 327 36.95 11.81 20.86
N PRO A 328 36.31 11.07 19.93
CA PRO A 328 35.89 11.61 18.64
C PRO A 328 35.01 12.85 18.77
N THR A 329 35.51 13.99 18.26
CA THR A 329 34.83 15.29 18.37
C THR A 329 33.43 15.26 17.75
N GLU A 330 33.25 14.54 16.65
CA GLU A 330 31.96 14.36 15.97
C GLU A 330 30.86 13.83 16.91
N ARG A 331 31.22 12.95 17.84
CA ARG A 331 30.29 12.38 18.81
C ARG A 331 30.06 13.29 20.01
N LEU A 332 30.99 14.21 20.31
CA LEU A 332 30.89 15.17 21.42
C LEU A 332 30.06 16.39 21.06
N LEU A 333 30.14 16.87 19.82
CA LEU A 333 29.53 18.14 19.41
C LEU A 333 28.02 18.22 19.73
N PRO A 334 27.18 17.19 19.50
CA PRO A 334 25.77 17.26 19.88
C PRO A 334 25.56 17.43 21.39
N TRP A 335 26.39 16.82 22.23
CA TRP A 335 26.26 16.88 23.69
C TRP A 335 26.84 18.17 24.27
N LEU A 336 27.91 18.71 23.68
CA LEU A 336 28.39 20.05 24.01
C LEU A 336 27.37 21.12 23.62
N ALA A 337 26.68 20.94 22.48
CA ALA A 337 25.58 21.79 22.08
C ALA A 337 24.39 21.67 23.05
N GLU A 338 24.04 20.47 23.51
CA GLU A 338 23.03 20.26 24.54
C GLU A 338 23.39 20.96 25.86
N ALA A 339 24.65 20.86 26.32
CA ALA A 339 25.12 21.57 27.51
C ALA A 339 24.97 23.10 27.35
N ALA A 340 25.36 23.64 26.19
CA ALA A 340 25.19 25.06 25.89
C ALA A 340 23.72 25.49 25.82
N PHE A 341 22.85 24.63 25.28
CA PHE A 341 21.41 24.85 25.20
C PHE A 341 20.79 24.93 26.61
N GLN A 342 21.13 24.00 27.50
CA GLN A 342 20.69 24.02 28.91
C GLN A 342 21.17 25.28 29.64
N LYS A 343 22.38 25.78 29.32
CA LYS A 343 22.90 27.07 29.81
C LYS A 343 22.28 28.31 29.15
N ARG A 344 21.35 28.15 28.21
CA ARG A 344 20.75 29.22 27.40
C ARG A 344 21.76 30.02 26.56
N ARG A 345 22.91 29.43 26.23
CA ARG A 345 23.95 30.02 25.37
C ARG A 345 23.74 29.60 23.92
N TYR A 346 22.68 30.14 23.31
CA TYR A 346 22.23 29.75 21.97
C TYR A 346 23.22 30.13 20.86
N ASP A 347 23.98 31.18 21.05
CA ASP A 347 25.13 31.57 20.22
C ASP A 347 26.13 30.42 20.10
N ARG A 348 26.42 29.76 21.22
CA ARG A 348 27.36 28.64 21.28
C ARG A 348 26.79 27.38 20.65
N VAL A 349 25.48 27.14 20.79
CA VAL A 349 24.78 26.04 20.12
C VAL A 349 24.95 26.14 18.61
N SER A 350 24.69 27.31 18.02
CA SER A 350 24.84 27.54 16.58
C SER A 350 26.28 27.30 16.11
N GLN A 351 27.29 27.80 16.85
CA GLN A 351 28.70 27.56 16.53
C GLN A 351 29.08 26.07 16.55
N LEU A 352 28.67 25.34 17.59
CA LEU A 352 29.00 23.92 17.76
C LEU A 352 28.31 23.04 16.71
N LEU A 353 27.03 23.32 16.40
CA LEU A 353 26.29 22.60 15.36
C LEU A 353 26.75 22.99 13.95
N GLY A 354 27.16 24.25 13.75
CA GLY A 354 27.77 24.74 12.51
C GLY A 354 29.06 24.01 12.15
N GLY A 355 29.89 23.69 13.16
CA GLY A 355 31.09 22.87 12.98
C GLY A 355 30.81 21.45 12.46
N MET A 356 29.63 20.87 12.72
CA MET A 356 29.20 19.59 12.13
C MET A 356 28.71 19.71 10.68
N GLY A 357 28.30 20.92 10.28
CA GLY A 357 27.82 21.20 8.93
C GLY A 357 28.89 21.70 7.95
N ALA A 358 30.01 22.27 8.45
CA ALA A 358 30.87 23.16 7.66
C ALA A 358 32.33 22.73 7.40
N ASN A 359 32.83 21.58 7.88
CA ASN A 359 34.20 21.12 7.57
C ASN A 359 34.21 19.97 6.54
N ALA A 360 35.14 19.80 5.60
CA ALA A 360 36.18 20.67 5.02
C ALA A 360 36.80 20.07 3.72
N THR A 361 36.15 19.15 2.99
CA THR A 361 36.77 18.49 1.81
C THR A 361 35.74 17.93 0.81
N GLY A 362 34.89 18.75 0.18
CA GLY A 362 34.18 18.40 -1.07
C GLY A 362 33.29 17.13 -1.11
N ALA A 363 33.21 16.36 -0.03
CA ALA A 363 32.50 15.10 0.07
C ALA A 363 31.08 15.43 0.51
N LYS A 364 30.16 15.41 -0.46
CA LYS A 364 28.73 15.55 -0.24
C LYS A 364 28.23 14.43 0.67
N GLY A 365 28.19 14.67 1.97
CA GLY A 365 27.55 13.80 2.95
C GLY A 365 27.42 14.49 4.31
N PRO A 366 26.21 14.70 4.85
CA PRO A 366 26.07 15.18 6.22
C PRO A 366 26.64 14.13 7.19
N MET A 367 27.68 14.50 7.94
CA MET A 367 28.22 13.70 9.06
C MET A 367 27.19 13.57 10.20
N ALA A 368 26.22 14.48 10.26
CA ALA A 368 25.07 14.39 11.14
C ALA A 368 24.15 13.24 10.71
N SER A 369 23.85 12.34 11.65
CA SER A 369 22.85 11.30 11.45
C SER A 369 21.54 11.93 10.94
N PRO A 370 20.76 11.24 10.08
CA PRO A 370 19.53 11.79 9.50
C PRO A 370 18.54 12.33 10.56
N ALA A 371 18.59 11.81 11.78
CA ALA A 371 17.76 12.27 12.89
C ALA A 371 18.15 13.67 13.42
N VAL A 372 19.44 14.05 13.36
CA VAL A 372 19.95 15.31 13.92
C VAL A 372 19.99 16.42 12.86
N GLN A 373 19.88 16.08 11.57
CA GLN A 373 19.89 17.05 10.47
C GLN A 373 18.86 18.18 10.57
N PRO A 374 17.60 17.96 10.99
CA PRO A 374 16.63 19.05 11.14
C PRO A 374 17.09 20.09 12.17
N VAL A 375 17.69 19.63 13.26
CA VAL A 375 18.21 20.49 14.34
C VAL A 375 19.41 21.27 13.85
N VAL A 376 20.37 20.61 13.18
CA VAL A 376 21.52 21.32 12.59
C VAL A 376 21.04 22.42 11.64
N ARG A 377 20.11 22.11 10.73
CA ARG A 377 19.56 23.09 9.78
C ARG A 377 18.83 24.25 10.45
N PHE A 378 18.18 24.03 11.58
CA PHE A 378 17.49 25.07 12.32
C PHE A 378 18.47 26.07 12.93
N TRP A 379 19.58 25.58 13.50
CA TRP A 379 20.56 26.41 14.20
C TRP A 379 21.68 26.98 13.32
N THR A 380 21.85 26.48 12.09
CA THR A 380 22.88 26.96 11.14
C THR A 380 22.29 27.80 9.99
N ARG A 381 21.02 28.19 10.06
CA ARG A 381 20.42 29.23 9.22
C ARG A 381 20.55 30.56 9.95
#